data_AF-A0A6V7IM18-F1
#
_entry.id   AF-A0A6V7IM18-F1
#
_cell.length_a   1.000
_cell.length_b   1.000
_cell.length_c   1.000
_cell.angle_alpha   90.00
_cell.angle_beta   90.00
_cell.angle_gamma   90.00
#
_symmetry.space_group_name_H-M   'P 1'
#
loop_
_entity.id
_entity.type
_entity.pdbx_description
1 polymer ?
#
loop_
_entity_poly.entity_id
_entity_poly.type
_entity_poly.pdbx_seq_one_letter_code
_entity_poly.pdbx_strand_id
1 'polypeptide(L)' 'FGKFSIKIIILGALIDLNAGFASTNIALITPSAACDFDLSTSDRGFMSATPVM' A
#
# COMPACT_ATOMS: atom_id res chain seq x y z
N PHE A 1 23.99 -25.11 -7.71
CA PHE A 1 24.18 -23.70 -7.35
C PHE A 1 22.97 -22.91 -7.84
N GLY A 2 22.27 -22.12 -7.02
CA GLY A 2 21.09 -21.32 -7.46
C GLY A 2 19.90 -21.25 -6.48
N LYS A 3 19.80 -22.19 -5.52
CA LYS A 3 18.75 -22.19 -4.49
C LYS A 3 18.77 -20.94 -3.60
N PHE A 4 19.95 -20.35 -3.39
CA PHE A 4 20.11 -19.14 -2.57
C PHE A 4 19.59 -17.89 -3.30
N SER A 5 19.93 -17.72 -4.57
CA SER A 5 19.43 -16.61 -5.39
C SER A 5 17.91 -16.63 -5.55
N ILE A 6 17.31 -17.81 -5.72
CA ILE A 6 15.84 -17.97 -5.71
C ILE A 6 15.21 -17.52 -4.39
N LYS A 7 15.83 -17.85 -3.25
CA LYS A 7 15.32 -17.40 -1.94
C LYS A 7 15.37 -15.87 -1.80
N ILE A 8 16.43 -15.23 -2.31
CA ILE A 8 16.56 -13.76 -2.30
C ILE A 8 15.50 -13.11 -3.20
N ILE A 9 15.28 -13.65 -4.40
CA ILE A 9 14.26 -13.13 -5.32
C ILE A 9 12.86 -13.27 -4.71
N ILE A 10 12.55 -14.41 -4.09
CA ILE A 10 11.26 -14.62 -3.41
C ILE A 10 11.10 -13.64 -2.25
N LEU A 11 12.14 -13.41 -1.45
CA LEU A 11 12.08 -12.46 -0.34
C LEU A 11 11.85 -11.03 -0.84
N GLY A 12 12.58 -10.61 -1.88
CA GLY A 12 12.42 -9.29 -2.51
C GLY A 12 11.02 -9.11 -3.09
N ALA A 13 10.53 -10.08 -3.85
CA ALA A 13 9.18 -10.06 -4.39
C ALA A 13 8.11 -9.99 -3.29
N LEU A 14 8.32 -10.67 -2.15
CA LEU A 14 7.38 -10.62 -1.02
C LEU A 14 7.36 -9.25 -0.34
N ILE A 15 8.51 -8.57 -0.25
CA ILE A 15 8.62 -7.20 0.29
C ILE A 15 7.91 -6.22 -0.64
N ASP A 16 8.17 -6.28 -1.94
CA ASP A 16 7.52 -5.44 -2.96
C ASP A 16 5.99 -5.63 -2.95
N LEU A 17 5.53 -6.89 -2.85
CA LEU A 17 4.11 -7.22 -2.82
C LEU A 17 3.46 -6.69 -1.53
N ASN A 18 4.15 -6.74 -0.39
CA ASN A 18 3.67 -6.16 0.86
C ASN A 18 3.54 -4.63 0.78
N ALA A 19 4.54 -3.96 0.20
CA ALA A 19 4.52 -2.50 -0.01
C ALA A 19 3.38 -2.08 -0.96
N GLY A 20 3.22 -2.76 -2.09
CA GLY A 20 2.12 -2.51 -3.03
C GLY A 20 0.75 -2.79 -2.42
N PHE A 21 0.63 -3.84 -1.59
CA PHE A 21 -0.60 -4.17 -0.90
C PHE A 21 -0.97 -3.12 0.15
N ALA A 22 -0.01 -2.58 0.90
CA ALA A 22 -0.24 -1.51 1.86
C ALA A 22 -0.79 -0.25 1.18
N SER A 23 -0.20 0.19 0.07
CA SER A 23 -0.69 1.33 -0.72
C SER A 23 -2.09 1.09 -1.29
N THR A 24 -2.36 -0.12 -1.80
CA THR A 24 -3.68 -0.49 -2.32
C THR A 24 -4.74 -0.56 -1.23
N ASN A 25 -4.38 -1.04 -0.04
CA ASN A 25 -5.26 -1.10 1.11
C ASN A 25 -5.70 0.31 1.55
N ILE A 26 -4.76 1.26 1.60
CA ILE A 26 -5.08 2.67 1.89
C ILE A 26 -6.09 3.20 0.85
N ALA A 27 -5.84 2.95 -0.44
CA ALA A 27 -6.74 3.38 -1.53
C ALA A 27 -8.15 2.75 -1.46
N LEU A 28 -8.30 1.55 -0.89
CA LEU A 28 -9.59 0.89 -0.65
C LEU A 28 -10.29 1.37 0.62
N ILE A 29 -9.52 1.69 1.66
CA ILE A 29 -10.06 2.18 2.93
C ILE A 29 -10.46 3.66 2.81
N THR A 30 -9.75 4.48 2.04
CA THR A 30 -10.06 5.90 1.82
C THR A 30 -11.51 6.16 1.36
N PRO A 31 -12.09 5.46 0.36
CA PRO A 31 -13.48 5.66 -0.03
C PRO A 31 -14.49 5.11 0.99
N SER A 32 -14.13 4.07 1.77
CA SER A 32 -14.98 3.56 2.84
C SER A 32 -15.04 4.53 4.03
N ALA A 33 -13.87 5.05 4.44
CA ALA A 33 -13.74 6.07 5.47
C ALA A 33 -14.32 7.43 5.04
N ALA A 34 -14.36 7.71 3.74
CA ALA A 34 -15.02 8.89 3.18
C ALA A 34 -16.54 8.90 3.40
N CYS A 35 -17.18 7.74 3.32
CA CYS A 35 -18.62 7.59 3.58
C CYS A 35 -18.95 7.56 5.07
N ASP A 36 -18.01 7.09 5.91
CA ASP A 36 -18.21 6.95 7.37
C ASP A 36 -17.85 8.24 8.14
N PHE A 37 -16.85 8.99 7.68
CA PHE A 37 -16.25 10.12 8.41
C PHE A 37 -16.52 11.50 7.78
N ASP A 38 -17.39 11.58 6.77
CA ASP A 38 -17.69 12.80 5.99
C ASP A 38 -16.41 13.56 5.56
N LEU A 39 -15.39 12.81 5.14
CA LEU A 39 -14.04 13.34 4.94
C LEU A 39 -13.99 14.25 3.70
N SER A 40 -13.46 15.47 3.84
CA SER A 40 -13.30 16.43 2.73
C SER A 40 -12.31 15.92 1.68
N THR A 41 -12.48 16.32 0.41
CA THR A 41 -11.66 15.86 -0.72
C THR A 41 -10.15 16.14 -0.55
N SER A 42 -9.78 17.18 0.20
CA SER A 42 -8.39 17.48 0.53
C SER A 42 -7.80 16.46 1.51
N ASP A 43 -8.53 16.05 2.55
CA ASP A 43 -8.06 15.09 3.56
C ASP A 43 -7.87 13.68 2.96
N ARG A 44 -8.72 13.30 1.99
CA ARG A 44 -8.56 12.08 1.21
C ARG A 44 -7.27 12.11 0.37
N GLY A 45 -6.94 13.28 -0.17
CA GLY A 45 -5.71 13.51 -0.92
C GLY A 45 -4.47 13.36 -0.05
N PHE A 46 -4.48 13.93 1.15
CA PHE A 46 -3.40 13.76 2.13
C PHE A 46 -3.25 12.30 2.56
N MET A 47 -4.34 11.62 2.91
CA MET A 47 -4.29 10.23 3.39
C MET A 47 -3.81 9.23 2.33
N SER A 48 -4.15 9.48 1.05
CA SER A 48 -3.65 8.69 -0.08
C SER A 48 -2.21 9.07 -0.47
N ALA A 49 -1.79 10.31 -0.18
CA ALA A 49 -0.42 10.77 -0.38
C ALA A 49 0.54 10.38 0.75
N THR A 50 0.06 10.07 1.96
CA THR A 50 0.89 9.63 3.11
C THR A 50 1.82 8.45 2.81
N PRO A 51 1.39 7.39 2.10
CA PRO A 51 2.30 6.29 1.75
C PRO A 51 3.39 6.66 0.72
N VAL A 52 3.29 7.82 0.06
CA VAL A 52 4.25 8.28 -0.96
C VAL A 52 5.06 9.52 -0.53
N MET A 53 4.85 10.05 0.68
CA MET A 53 5.61 11.16 1.28
C MET A 53 6.58 10.70 2.37
#